data_AF-A0AAD8FL32-F1
#
_entry.id   AF-A0AAD8FL32-F1
#
_cell.length_a   1.000
_cell.length_b   1.000
_cell.length_c   1.000
_cell.angle_alpha   90.00
_cell.angle_beta   90.00
_cell.angle_gamma   90.00
#
_symmetry.space_group_name_H-M   'P 1'
#
loop_
_entity.id
_entity.type
_entity.pdbx_description
1 polymer ?
#
loop_
_entity_poly.entity_id
_entity_poly.type
_entity_poly.pdbx_seq_one_letter_code
_entity_poly.pdbx_strand_id
1 'polypeptide(L)'
;MLCIITGTVGFDSQLRINATWEYTLNDTNSITYIELSKGLKKSLMELLSRTISQLIDIIINGFREGSIIVDFTTLVASSASATAGSQLVEALISIVKNGINVNGTYYGANVTVGGLNVTANTSKCDILNALQACKSNTTCTINSDGQATCNEDSSDAVNVPLIIGLCVGMPLALLCIVVLVLLIEYRKKYLEQRRINARESDYTDRPSTPKDGFSGSRPSSGKHLLPMSKEKLLN
;
A
#
# COMPACT_ATOMS: atom_id res chain seq x y z
N MET A 1 -23.99 22.72 29.00
CA MET A 1 -24.42 22.23 27.68
C MET A 1 -23.19 21.69 26.97
N LEU A 2 -22.88 20.40 27.13
CA LEU A 2 -21.79 19.76 26.38
C LEU A 2 -22.35 19.41 25.00
N CYS A 3 -21.91 20.13 23.97
CA CYS A 3 -22.12 19.70 22.60
C CYS A 3 -21.16 18.52 22.37
N ILE A 4 -21.71 17.30 22.23
CA ILE A 4 -20.92 16.14 21.84
C ILE A 4 -20.51 16.39 20.40
N ILE A 5 -19.29 16.89 20.19
CA ILE A 5 -18.69 16.95 18.87
C ILE A 5 -18.33 15.51 18.50
N THR A 6 -19.29 14.78 17.94
CA THR A 6 -19.03 13.53 17.23
C THR A 6 -18.05 13.85 16.11
N GLY A 7 -16.81 13.38 16.22
CA GLY A 7 -15.78 13.56 15.21
C GLY A 7 -14.60 14.43 15.63
N THR A 8 -14.08 14.25 16.86
CA THR A 8 -12.78 14.82 17.26
C THR A 8 -11.83 13.71 17.70
N VAL A 9 -10.54 13.92 17.48
CA VAL A 9 -9.45 13.07 17.96
C VAL A 9 -8.55 13.92 18.85
N GLY A 10 -8.23 13.39 20.03
CA GLY A 10 -7.35 14.03 21.00
C GLY A 10 -5.95 13.41 20.97
N PHE A 11 -4.93 14.26 21.00
CA PHE A 11 -3.54 13.86 21.14
C PHE A 11 -2.97 14.44 22.43
N ASP A 12 -2.54 13.58 23.34
CA ASP A 12 -1.97 14.00 24.62
C ASP A 12 -0.48 14.28 24.47
N SER A 13 -0.03 15.38 25.07
CA SER A 13 1.35 15.83 25.01
C SER A 13 1.70 16.58 26.29
N GLN A 14 2.99 16.58 26.60
CA GLN A 14 3.52 17.27 27.77
C GLN A 14 4.55 18.30 27.30
N LEU A 15 4.43 19.51 27.79
CA LEU A 15 5.33 20.62 27.49
C LEU A 15 5.96 21.10 28.79
N ARG A 16 7.26 20.92 28.93
CA ARG A 16 8.05 21.48 30.01
C ARG A 16 8.60 22.84 29.60
N ILE A 17 8.17 23.90 30.26
CA ILE A 17 8.72 25.25 30.09
C ILE A 17 9.71 25.57 31.20
N ASN A 18 10.81 26.26 30.86
CA ASN A 18 11.80 26.68 31.83
C ASN A 18 11.32 27.91 32.62
N ALA A 19 10.44 27.68 33.60
CA ALA A 19 9.89 28.68 34.50
C ALA A 19 9.90 28.17 35.95
N THR A 20 9.93 29.09 36.90
CA THR A 20 9.88 28.78 38.34
C THR A 20 8.48 28.30 38.71
N TRP A 21 8.42 27.21 39.48
CA TRP A 21 7.15 26.69 40.00
C TRP A 21 6.61 27.59 41.12
N GLU A 22 5.32 27.91 41.07
CA GLU A 22 4.58 28.58 42.14
C GLU A 22 3.47 27.67 42.66
N TYR A 23 3.29 27.59 43.98
CA TYR A 23 2.30 26.69 44.60
C TYR A 23 0.86 26.99 44.16
N THR A 24 0.58 28.23 43.76
CA THR A 24 -0.72 28.67 43.24
C THR A 24 -1.09 27.94 41.95
N LEU A 25 -0.11 27.47 41.18
CA LEU A 25 -0.33 26.68 39.95
C LEU A 25 -0.93 25.30 40.21
N ASN A 26 -0.99 24.85 41.46
CA ASN A 26 -1.70 23.62 41.83
C ASN A 26 -3.22 23.84 41.99
N ASP A 27 -3.66 25.10 42.18
CA ASP A 27 -5.08 25.46 42.26
C ASP A 27 -5.56 25.98 40.91
N THR A 28 -6.44 25.21 40.27
CA THR A 28 -7.02 25.52 38.95
C THR A 28 -7.89 26.78 38.95
N ASN A 29 -8.33 27.25 40.12
CA ASN A 29 -9.11 28.48 40.26
C ASN A 29 -8.25 29.70 40.60
N SER A 30 -6.95 29.52 40.84
CA SER A 30 -6.07 30.64 41.13
C SER A 30 -5.91 31.54 39.91
N ILE A 31 -5.74 32.84 40.16
CA ILE A 31 -5.51 33.83 39.10
C ILE A 31 -4.26 33.46 38.29
N THR A 32 -3.17 33.08 38.97
CA THR A 32 -1.91 32.66 38.33
C THR A 32 -2.12 31.47 37.40
N TYR A 33 -2.86 30.44 37.82
CA TYR A 33 -3.18 29.28 36.97
C TYR A 33 -3.96 29.71 35.73
N ILE A 34 -5.04 30.49 35.92
CA ILE A 34 -5.93 30.92 34.84
C ILE A 34 -5.18 31.77 33.81
N GLU A 35 -4.37 32.74 34.26
CA GLU A 35 -3.60 33.62 33.38
C GLU A 35 -2.55 32.85 32.59
N LEU A 36 -1.79 31.97 33.25
CA LEU A 36 -0.76 31.16 32.59
C LEU A 36 -1.39 30.15 31.62
N SER A 37 -2.46 29.47 32.03
CA SER A 37 -3.20 28.51 31.20
C SER A 37 -3.79 29.18 29.97
N LYS A 38 -4.40 30.36 30.13
CA LYS A 38 -4.93 31.16 29.01
C LYS A 38 -3.82 31.62 28.07
N GLY A 39 -2.70 32.09 28.61
CA GLY A 39 -1.52 32.50 27.83
C GLY A 39 -0.97 31.33 27.02
N LEU A 40 -0.71 30.20 27.67
CA LEU A 40 -0.20 28.99 27.03
C LEU A 40 -1.15 28.45 25.97
N LYS A 41 -2.45 28.35 26.28
CA LYS A 41 -3.46 27.91 25.32
C LYS A 41 -3.46 28.79 24.08
N LYS A 42 -3.42 30.11 24.25
CA LYS A 42 -3.36 31.06 23.12
C LYS A 42 -2.10 30.86 22.28
N SER A 43 -0.94 30.79 22.92
CA SER A 43 0.35 30.63 22.23
C SER A 43 0.48 29.29 21.53
N LEU A 44 0.04 28.21 22.17
CA LEU A 44 -0.01 26.88 21.56
C LEU A 44 -0.98 26.85 20.38
N MET A 45 -2.16 27.48 20.51
CA MET A 45 -3.13 27.54 19.43
C MET A 45 -2.55 28.26 18.21
N GLU A 46 -1.86 29.39 18.43
CA GLU A 46 -1.22 30.15 17.36
C GLU A 46 -0.09 29.36 16.67
N LEU A 47 0.70 28.60 17.44
CA LEU A 47 1.79 27.80 16.88
C LEU A 47 1.27 26.56 16.14
N LEU A 48 0.36 25.79 16.77
CA LEU A 48 -0.16 24.55 16.20
C LEU A 48 -1.06 24.80 15.00
N SER A 49 -1.86 25.87 14.98
CA SER A 49 -2.74 26.20 13.84
C SER A 49 -1.98 26.52 12.54
N ARG A 50 -0.70 26.87 12.61
CA ARG A 50 0.15 27.10 11.43
C ARG A 50 0.52 25.80 10.72
N THR A 51 0.49 24.68 11.42
CA THR A 51 0.97 23.38 10.92
C THR A 51 -0.17 22.37 10.83
N ILE A 52 -1.07 22.35 11.80
CA ILE A 52 -2.17 21.40 11.91
C ILE A 52 -3.41 21.98 11.25
N SER A 53 -3.79 21.41 10.12
CA SER A 53 -5.06 21.73 9.47
C SER A 53 -6.23 21.21 10.30
N GLN A 54 -7.30 22.00 10.42
CA GLN A 54 -8.51 21.63 11.18
C GLN A 54 -8.27 21.40 12.68
N LEU A 55 -7.29 22.10 13.26
CA LEU A 55 -7.18 22.23 14.72
C LEU A 55 -8.47 22.83 15.28
N ILE A 56 -9.08 22.15 16.25
CA ILE A 56 -10.34 22.57 16.86
C ILE A 56 -10.04 23.33 18.15
N ASP A 57 -9.30 22.70 19.05
CA ASP A 57 -8.97 23.31 20.34
C ASP A 57 -7.72 22.70 20.98
N ILE A 58 -7.24 23.36 22.03
CA ILE A 58 -6.19 22.87 22.92
C ILE A 58 -6.73 22.96 24.35
N ILE A 59 -6.65 21.85 25.06
CA ILE A 59 -7.07 21.74 26.45
C ILE A 59 -5.82 21.65 27.31
N ILE A 60 -5.66 22.58 28.25
CA ILE A 60 -4.64 22.48 29.30
C ILE A 60 -5.24 21.66 30.44
N ASN A 61 -4.73 20.45 30.64
CA ASN A 61 -5.22 19.51 31.64
C ASN A 61 -4.71 19.84 33.04
N GLY A 62 -3.50 20.40 33.15
CA GLY A 62 -2.93 20.81 34.42
C GLY A 62 -1.46 21.20 34.32
N PHE A 63 -0.91 21.63 35.46
CA PHE A 63 0.51 21.92 35.64
C PHE A 63 1.11 21.00 36.70
N ARG A 64 2.39 20.62 36.53
CA ARG A 64 3.14 19.82 37.50
C ARG A 64 4.49 20.47 37.82
N GLU A 65 4.99 20.14 39.01
CA GLU A 65 6.29 20.57 39.52
C GLU A 65 7.46 19.87 38.79
N GLY A 66 8.60 20.56 38.66
CA GLY A 66 9.79 20.06 37.94
C GLY A 66 10.24 20.97 36.78
N SER A 67 10.26 22.30 37.01
CA SER A 67 9.90 23.31 36.00
C SER A 67 8.43 23.17 35.60
N ILE A 68 7.76 24.22 35.13
CA ILE A 68 6.32 24.10 34.85
C ILE A 68 6.11 23.08 33.72
N ILE A 69 5.62 21.89 34.06
CA ILE A 69 5.23 20.84 33.10
C ILE A 69 3.75 20.99 32.84
N VAL A 70 3.41 21.26 31.59
CA VAL A 70 2.05 21.50 31.11
C VAL A 70 1.57 20.22 30.44
N ASP A 71 0.55 19.59 31.01
CA ASP A 71 -0.14 18.49 30.36
C ASP A 71 -1.25 19.08 29.49
N PHE A 72 -1.24 18.80 28.19
CA PHE A 72 -2.24 19.33 27.27
C PHE A 72 -2.70 18.31 26.24
N THR A 73 -3.95 18.45 25.83
CA THR A 73 -4.56 17.63 24.78
C THR A 73 -4.89 18.51 23.58
N THR A 74 -4.39 18.13 22.42
CA THR A 74 -4.69 18.79 21.14
C THR A 74 -5.91 18.11 20.51
N LEU A 75 -6.98 18.87 20.26
CA LEU A 75 -8.19 18.36 19.63
C LEU A 75 -8.23 18.74 18.16
N VAL A 76 -8.35 17.74 17.29
CA VAL A 76 -8.41 17.91 15.83
C VAL A 76 -9.66 17.23 15.30
N ALA A 77 -10.21 17.74 14.19
CA ALA A 77 -11.33 17.10 13.51
C ALA A 77 -10.96 15.68 13.05
N SER A 78 -11.87 14.71 13.24
CA SER A 78 -11.63 13.31 12.82
C SER A 78 -11.37 13.17 11.33
N SER A 79 -11.91 14.07 10.50
CA SER A 79 -11.63 14.15 9.05
C SER A 79 -10.15 14.40 8.72
N ALA A 80 -9.41 15.05 9.61
CA ALA A 80 -7.98 15.33 9.46
C ALA A 80 -7.08 14.40 10.28
N SER A 81 -7.64 13.45 11.03
CA SER A 81 -6.89 12.61 11.97
C SER A 81 -5.74 11.82 11.33
N ALA A 82 -5.88 11.43 10.07
CA ALA A 82 -4.85 10.68 9.33
C ALA A 82 -3.54 11.46 9.12
N THR A 83 -3.61 12.79 8.99
CA THR A 83 -2.43 13.66 8.80
C THR A 83 -2.11 14.51 10.03
N ALA A 84 -3.07 14.63 10.96
CA ALA A 84 -2.94 15.42 12.17
C ALA A 84 -1.76 14.97 13.04
N GLY A 85 -1.54 13.66 13.17
CA GLY A 85 -0.38 13.12 13.91
C GLY A 85 0.94 13.62 13.32
N SER A 86 1.13 13.48 12.00
CA SER A 86 2.32 13.93 11.29
C SER A 86 2.55 15.44 11.43
N GLN A 87 1.49 16.23 11.27
CA GLN A 87 1.54 17.69 11.42
C GLN A 87 1.86 18.10 12.86
N LEU A 88 1.31 17.39 13.85
CA LEU A 88 1.60 17.61 15.26
C LEU A 88 3.07 17.32 15.56
N VAL A 89 3.66 16.25 15.03
CA VAL A 89 5.10 15.96 15.17
C VAL A 89 5.95 17.14 14.70
N GLU A 90 5.68 17.71 13.52
CA GLU A 90 6.41 18.88 13.01
C GLU A 90 6.27 20.09 13.94
N ALA A 91 5.05 20.33 14.41
CA ALA A 91 4.76 21.46 15.28
C ALA A 91 5.47 21.32 16.63
N LEU A 92 5.51 20.11 17.21
CA LEU A 92 6.23 19.82 18.45
C LEU A 92 7.74 20.01 18.29
N ILE A 93 8.32 19.56 17.18
CA ILE A 93 9.75 19.79 16.88
C ILE A 93 10.02 21.29 16.74
N SER A 94 9.11 22.06 16.13
CA SER A 94 9.23 23.51 16.03
C SER A 94 9.21 24.19 17.40
N ILE A 95 8.33 23.77 18.31
CA ILE A 95 8.27 24.27 19.69
C ILE A 95 9.57 23.96 20.44
N VAL A 96 10.14 22.76 20.28
CA VAL A 96 11.42 22.42 20.92
C VAL A 96 12.57 23.28 20.39
N LYS A 97 12.59 23.58 19.10
CA LYS A 97 13.65 24.40 18.47
C LYS A 97 13.53 25.89 18.81
N ASN A 98 12.30 26.41 18.75
CA ASN A 98 12.02 27.84 18.80
C ASN A 98 11.42 28.28 20.13
N GLY A 99 11.23 27.39 21.10
CA GLY A 99 10.55 27.71 22.35
C GLY A 99 9.08 28.09 22.17
N ILE A 100 8.53 28.73 23.19
CA ILE A 100 7.17 29.28 23.19
C ILE A 100 7.17 30.69 23.79
N ASN A 101 6.42 31.60 23.17
CA ASN A 101 6.22 32.94 23.71
C ASN A 101 4.86 33.02 24.39
N VAL A 102 4.83 33.24 25.71
CA VAL A 102 3.61 33.36 26.50
C VAL A 102 3.53 34.77 27.05
N ASN A 103 2.51 35.52 26.63
CA ASN A 103 2.27 36.92 27.04
C ASN A 103 3.48 37.87 26.84
N GLY A 104 4.31 37.62 25.81
CA GLY A 104 5.49 38.43 25.51
C GLY A 104 6.79 37.92 26.13
N THR A 105 6.72 36.93 27.03
CA THR A 105 7.89 36.28 27.63
C THR A 105 8.23 35.00 26.87
N TYR A 106 9.50 34.88 26.47
CA TYR A 106 10.03 33.71 25.81
C TYR A 106 10.45 32.64 26.80
N TYR A 107 9.95 31.41 26.61
CA TYR A 107 10.33 30.24 27.39
C TYR A 107 10.97 29.18 26.49
N GLY A 108 12.13 28.68 26.92
CA GLY A 108 12.68 27.44 26.39
C GLY A 108 11.74 26.27 26.72
N ALA A 109 11.46 25.44 25.73
CA ALA A 109 10.47 24.38 25.81
C ALA A 109 11.10 23.02 25.50
N ASN A 110 10.82 22.03 26.35
CA ASN A 110 11.05 20.62 26.06
C ASN A 110 9.69 19.93 25.97
N VAL A 111 9.52 19.04 25.00
CA VAL A 111 8.26 18.32 24.80
C VAL A 111 8.47 16.85 25.08
N THR A 112 7.54 16.23 25.81
CA THR A 112 7.48 14.78 26.00
C THR A 112 6.16 14.23 25.50
N VAL A 113 6.22 13.13 24.74
CA VAL A 113 5.04 12.43 24.21
C VAL A 113 5.16 10.95 24.52
N GLY A 114 4.17 10.35 25.18
CA GLY A 114 4.20 8.91 25.49
C GLY A 114 5.44 8.46 26.29
N GLY A 115 6.07 9.38 27.04
CA GLY A 115 7.34 9.15 27.75
C GLY A 115 8.61 9.39 26.92
N LEU A 116 8.49 9.64 25.61
CA LEU A 116 9.61 9.98 24.73
C LEU A 116 9.94 11.48 24.85
N ASN A 117 11.20 11.82 25.12
CA ASN A 117 11.67 13.21 25.08
C ASN A 117 11.96 13.63 23.64
N VAL A 118 11.20 14.60 23.14
CA VAL A 118 11.32 15.12 21.78
C VAL A 118 12.52 16.07 21.74
N THR A 119 13.49 15.74 20.90
CA THR A 119 14.65 16.58 20.61
C THR A 119 14.68 16.90 19.12
N ALA A 120 15.52 17.87 18.71
CA ALA A 120 15.71 18.20 17.30
C ALA A 120 16.21 17.01 16.44
N ASN A 121 16.77 15.98 17.08
CA ASN A 121 17.36 14.81 16.44
C ASN A 121 16.50 13.53 16.59
N THR A 122 15.42 13.58 17.37
CA THR A 122 14.54 12.43 17.57
C THR A 122 13.84 12.11 16.25
N SER A 123 13.78 10.82 15.88
CA SER A 123 13.12 10.40 14.65
C SER A 123 11.65 10.79 14.67
N LYS A 124 11.17 11.40 13.58
CA LYS A 124 9.77 11.80 13.44
C LYS A 124 8.81 10.60 13.57
N CYS A 125 9.27 9.42 13.15
CA CYS A 125 8.51 8.19 13.29
C CYS A 125 8.37 7.71 14.74
N ASP A 126 9.40 7.90 15.58
CA ASP A 126 9.31 7.53 16.99
C ASP A 126 8.31 8.42 17.72
N ILE A 127 8.31 9.72 17.39
CA ILE A 127 7.34 10.69 17.94
C ILE A 127 5.93 10.36 17.45
N LEU A 128 5.76 10.05 16.15
CA LEU A 128 4.46 9.67 15.61
C LEU A 128 3.93 8.40 16.29
N ASN A 129 4.77 7.37 16.45
CA ASN A 129 4.39 6.14 17.14
C ASN A 129 4.03 6.37 18.62
N ALA A 130 4.69 7.31 19.29
CA ALA A 130 4.37 7.69 20.66
C ALA A 130 3.05 8.48 20.78
N LEU A 131 2.66 9.26 19.74
CA LEU A 131 1.36 9.93 19.66
C LEU A 131 0.24 8.95 19.32
N GLN A 132 0.44 8.19 18.25
CA GLN A 132 -0.53 7.26 17.70
C GLN A 132 0.23 6.17 16.94
N ALA A 133 0.25 4.97 17.50
CA ALA A 133 0.84 3.83 16.82
C ALA A 133 0.21 3.62 15.44
N CYS A 134 1.07 3.38 14.44
CA CYS A 134 0.64 2.91 13.13
C CYS A 134 -0.19 1.62 13.29
N LYS A 135 -1.11 1.35 12.35
CA LYS A 135 -1.88 0.10 12.35
C LYS A 135 -0.94 -1.09 12.15
N SER A 136 -1.39 -2.28 12.55
CA SER A 136 -0.59 -3.52 12.53
C SER A 136 -0.04 -3.95 11.16
N ASN A 137 -0.45 -3.31 10.06
CA ASN A 137 -0.01 -3.56 8.70
C ASN A 137 0.66 -2.35 8.03
N THR A 138 1.00 -1.30 8.80
CA THR A 138 1.63 -0.09 8.27
C THR A 138 2.95 0.20 8.94
N THR A 139 3.96 0.57 8.15
CA THR A 139 5.24 1.08 8.65
C THR A 139 5.29 2.59 8.57
N CYS A 140 5.90 3.20 9.59
CA CYS A 140 6.21 4.62 9.52
C CYS A 140 7.37 4.84 8.56
N THR A 141 7.15 5.68 7.55
CA THR A 141 8.15 6.11 6.58
C THR A 141 8.14 7.63 6.50
N ILE A 142 9.27 8.21 6.11
CA ILE A 142 9.41 9.66 5.96
C ILE A 142 9.25 9.99 4.47
N ASN A 143 8.22 10.77 4.14
CA ASN A 143 7.96 11.19 2.76
C ASN A 143 8.99 12.21 2.27
N SER A 144 8.98 12.52 0.97
CA SER A 144 9.84 13.54 0.34
C SER A 144 9.73 14.92 0.99
N ASP A 145 8.57 15.23 1.58
CA ASP A 145 8.31 16.48 2.29
C ASP A 145 8.86 16.48 3.72
N GLY A 146 9.55 15.40 4.11
CA GLY A 146 10.11 15.20 5.44
C GLY A 146 9.09 14.84 6.50
N GLN A 147 7.83 14.60 6.16
CA GLN A 147 6.78 14.24 7.12
C GLN A 147 6.77 12.73 7.37
N ALA A 148 6.57 12.32 8.62
CA ALA A 148 6.39 10.92 8.98
C ALA A 148 4.96 10.48 8.68
N THR A 149 4.78 9.42 7.88
CA THR A 149 3.47 8.84 7.56
C THR A 149 3.48 7.33 7.72
N CYS A 150 2.38 6.77 8.23
CA CYS A 150 2.16 5.33 8.27
C CYS A 150 1.71 4.86 6.88
N ASN A 151 2.59 4.21 6.13
CA ASN A 151 2.27 3.63 4.83
C ASN A 151 2.00 2.13 5.00
N GLU A 152 1.01 1.62 4.28
CA GLU A 152 0.77 0.17 4.24
C GLU A 152 2.03 -0.51 3.69
N ASP A 153 2.49 -1.52 4.43
CA ASP A 153 3.60 -2.32 3.96
C ASP A 153 3.16 -3.03 2.69
N SER A 154 3.69 -2.56 1.57
CA SER A 154 3.64 -3.26 0.29
C SER A 154 4.35 -4.62 0.32
N SER A 155 4.71 -5.16 1.50
CA SER A 155 5.12 -6.56 1.64
C SER A 155 4.00 -7.54 1.28
N ASP A 156 2.74 -7.09 1.29
CA ASP A 156 1.60 -7.81 0.71
C ASP A 156 1.23 -7.28 -0.69
N ALA A 157 2.12 -6.54 -1.36
CA ALA A 157 2.05 -6.38 -2.81
C ALA A 157 2.37 -7.74 -3.43
N VAL A 158 1.38 -8.63 -3.41
CA VAL A 158 1.33 -9.85 -4.20
C VAL A 158 1.75 -9.43 -5.58
N ASN A 159 2.98 -9.77 -5.96
CA ASN A 159 3.73 -9.25 -7.09
C ASN A 159 2.81 -8.89 -8.27
N VAL A 160 2.29 -7.67 -8.27
CA VAL A 160 1.34 -7.18 -9.29
C VAL A 160 1.95 -7.34 -10.68
N PRO A 161 3.26 -7.09 -10.91
CA PRO A 161 3.88 -7.42 -12.19
C PRO A 161 3.94 -8.93 -12.50
N LEU A 162 4.08 -9.82 -11.52
CA LEU A 162 4.02 -11.28 -11.79
C LEU A 162 2.60 -11.74 -12.10
N ILE A 163 1.58 -11.23 -11.40
CA ILE A 163 0.17 -11.59 -11.67
C ILE A 163 -0.24 -11.13 -13.06
N ILE A 164 0.11 -9.89 -13.42
CA ILE A 164 -0.20 -9.35 -14.75
C ILE A 164 0.58 -10.13 -15.82
N GLY A 165 1.83 -10.49 -15.56
CA GLY A 165 2.64 -11.32 -16.45
C GLY A 165 2.04 -12.71 -16.69
N LEU A 166 1.48 -13.35 -15.66
CA LEU A 166 0.89 -14.69 -15.76
C LEU A 166 -0.49 -14.66 -16.45
N CYS A 167 -1.33 -13.67 -16.14
CA CYS A 167 -2.66 -13.51 -16.74
C CYS A 167 -2.60 -13.26 -18.25
N VAL A 168 -1.60 -12.50 -18.72
CA VAL A 168 -1.45 -12.22 -20.17
C VAL A 168 -0.61 -13.30 -20.87
N GLY A 169 0.37 -13.89 -20.17
CA GLY A 169 1.24 -14.92 -20.74
C GLY A 169 0.55 -16.25 -21.04
N MET A 170 -0.36 -16.70 -20.18
CA MET A 170 -1.05 -17.98 -20.36
C MET A 170 -1.96 -18.05 -21.60
N PRO A 171 -2.86 -17.07 -21.87
CA PRO A 171 -3.67 -17.08 -23.08
C PRO A 171 -2.84 -16.90 -24.35
N LEU A 172 -1.76 -16.11 -24.31
CA LEU A 172 -0.84 -15.95 -25.45
C LEU A 172 -0.13 -17.27 -25.79
N ALA A 173 0.35 -18.00 -24.77
CA ALA A 173 1.00 -19.28 -24.94
C ALA A 173 0.05 -20.34 -25.53
N LEU A 174 -1.20 -20.39 -25.07
CA LEU A 174 -2.23 -21.27 -25.64
C LEU A 174 -2.48 -20.97 -27.12
N LEU A 175 -2.56 -19.69 -27.49
CA LEU A 175 -2.76 -19.26 -28.88
C LEU A 175 -1.55 -19.67 -29.75
N CYS A 176 -0.32 -19.51 -29.26
CA CYS A 176 0.88 -19.99 -29.94
C CYS A 176 0.90 -21.51 -30.16
N ILE A 177 0.47 -22.30 -29.17
CA ILE A 177 0.38 -23.76 -29.30
C ILE A 177 -0.62 -24.15 -30.39
N VAL A 178 -1.80 -23.53 -30.42
CA VAL A 178 -2.83 -23.79 -31.44
C VAL A 178 -2.29 -23.47 -32.84
N VAL A 179 -1.61 -22.34 -33.01
CA VAL A 179 -0.99 -21.96 -34.29
C VAL A 179 0.09 -22.97 -34.72
N LEU A 180 0.94 -23.43 -33.80
CA LEU A 180 1.95 -24.44 -34.10
C LEU A 180 1.33 -25.77 -34.55
N VAL A 181 0.27 -26.24 -33.89
CA VAL A 181 -0.46 -27.46 -34.29
C VAL A 181 -1.03 -27.31 -35.70
N LEU A 182 -1.67 -26.16 -35.99
CA LEU A 182 -2.20 -25.87 -37.33
C LEU A 182 -1.11 -25.86 -38.40
N LEU A 183 0.07 -25.29 -38.11
CA LEU A 183 1.21 -25.29 -39.04
C LEU A 183 1.74 -26.70 -39.30
N ILE A 184 1.77 -27.57 -38.28
CA ILE A 184 2.21 -28.96 -38.42
C ILE A 184 1.23 -29.75 -39.29
N GLU A 185 -0.07 -29.63 -39.04
CA GLU A 185 -1.10 -30.29 -39.87
C GLU A 185 -1.09 -29.78 -41.30
N TYR A 186 -0.94 -28.47 -41.49
CA TYR A 186 -0.86 -27.87 -42.82
C TYR A 186 0.34 -28.40 -43.61
N ARG A 187 1.53 -28.51 -42.97
CA ARG A 187 2.70 -29.13 -43.59
C ARG A 187 2.47 -30.60 -43.93
N LYS A 188 1.85 -31.37 -43.03
CA LYS A 188 1.55 -32.79 -43.27
C LYS A 188 0.65 -32.96 -44.48
N LYS A 189 -0.44 -32.18 -44.57
CA LYS A 189 -1.39 -32.21 -45.69
C LYS A 189 -0.75 -31.75 -47.01
N TYR A 190 0.09 -30.72 -46.96
CA TYR A 190 0.82 -30.24 -48.14
C TYR A 190 1.80 -31.29 -48.69
N LEU A 191 2.45 -32.07 -47.81
CA LEU A 191 3.32 -33.19 -48.22
C LEU A 191 2.53 -34.33 -48.86
N GLU A 192 1.31 -34.63 -48.38
CA GLU A 192 0.44 -35.64 -49.00
C GLU A 192 -0.02 -35.20 -50.40
N GLN A 193 -0.39 -33.93 -50.59
CA GLN A 193 -0.74 -33.39 -51.90
C GLN A 193 0.45 -33.42 -52.87
N ARG A 194 1.67 -33.15 -52.41
CA ARG A 194 2.87 -33.31 -53.25
C ARG A 194 3.10 -34.75 -53.72
N ARG A 195 2.76 -35.76 -52.91
CA ARG A 195 2.88 -37.17 -53.33
C ARG A 195 1.86 -37.53 -54.42
N ILE A 196 0.67 -36.92 -54.41
CA ILE A 196 -0.34 -37.15 -55.44
C ILE A 196 0.06 -36.46 -56.75
N ASN A 197 0.48 -35.20 -56.70
CA ASN A 197 0.91 -34.46 -57.90
C ASN A 197 2.16 -35.07 -58.57
N ALA A 198 3.10 -35.62 -57.79
CA ALA A 198 4.25 -36.34 -58.34
C ALA A 198 3.86 -37.66 -59.03
N ARG A 199 2.72 -38.25 -58.65
CA ARG A 199 2.19 -39.48 -59.26
C ARG A 199 1.43 -39.20 -60.55
N GLU A 200 0.88 -37.99 -60.71
CA GLU A 200 0.10 -37.59 -61.88
C GLU A 200 1.00 -37.17 -63.07
N SER A 201 2.19 -36.62 -62.79
CA SER A 201 3.19 -36.35 -63.84
C SER A 201 3.75 -37.61 -64.51
N ASP A 202 3.66 -38.78 -63.88
CA ASP A 202 4.19 -40.05 -64.41
C ASP A 202 3.18 -40.79 -65.33
N TYR A 203 1.92 -40.34 -65.39
CA TYR A 203 0.89 -40.93 -66.26
C TYR A 203 0.76 -40.27 -67.64
N THR A 204 1.42 -39.13 -67.87
CA THR A 204 1.32 -38.42 -69.17
C THR A 204 2.37 -38.85 -70.20
N ASP A 205 3.31 -39.74 -69.83
CA ASP A 205 4.42 -40.15 -70.69
C ASP A 205 4.35 -41.63 -71.12
N ARG A 206 3.13 -42.19 -71.24
CA ARG A 206 2.94 -43.58 -71.68
C ARG A 206 2.68 -43.66 -73.20
N PRO A 207 3.59 -44.23 -74.02
CA PRO A 207 3.34 -44.48 -75.43
C PRO A 207 2.17 -45.45 -75.59
N SER A 208 1.21 -45.08 -76.41
CA SER A 208 0.04 -45.88 -76.75
C SER A 208 0.42 -47.17 -77.47
N THR A 209 0.49 -48.29 -76.74
CA THR A 209 0.55 -49.63 -77.34
C THR A 209 -0.84 -50.17 -77.66
N PRO A 210 -1.01 -50.93 -78.76
CA PRO A 210 -2.32 -51.34 -79.26
C PRO A 210 -2.99 -52.38 -78.37
N LYS A 211 -4.33 -52.30 -78.36
CA LYS A 211 -5.24 -53.29 -77.79
C LYS A 211 -5.05 -54.65 -78.45
N ASP A 212 -4.84 -55.68 -77.65
CA ASP A 212 -5.37 -57.01 -77.95
C ASP A 212 -5.90 -57.67 -76.69
N GLY A 213 -7.07 -58.30 -76.86
CA GLY A 213 -7.92 -58.78 -75.79
C GLY A 213 -7.37 -59.99 -75.05
N PHE A 214 -7.80 -60.14 -73.80
CA PHE A 214 -7.86 -61.45 -73.19
C PHE A 214 -9.00 -61.53 -72.17
N SER A 215 -9.87 -62.50 -72.47
CA SER A 215 -10.95 -63.04 -71.65
C SER A 215 -10.39 -63.73 -70.40
N GLY A 216 -11.06 -63.60 -69.24
CA GLY A 216 -10.74 -64.46 -68.11
C GLY A 216 -11.32 -64.07 -66.76
N SER A 217 -12.48 -64.66 -66.45
CA SER A 217 -12.78 -65.36 -65.18
C SER A 217 -12.78 -64.61 -63.84
N ARG A 218 -14.00 -64.50 -63.29
CA ARG A 218 -14.38 -64.26 -61.89
C ARG A 218 -13.94 -65.43 -60.98
N PRO A 219 -13.48 -65.17 -59.74
CA PRO A 219 -14.16 -65.73 -58.55
C PRO A 219 -14.19 -64.72 -57.37
N SER A 220 -15.29 -64.56 -56.64
CA SER A 220 -15.79 -65.35 -55.49
C SER A 220 -15.35 -64.82 -54.11
N SER A 221 -16.32 -64.17 -53.45
CA SER A 221 -16.74 -64.30 -52.04
C SER A 221 -15.76 -64.82 -50.96
N GLY A 222 -15.60 -64.03 -49.89
CA GLY A 222 -15.09 -64.44 -48.56
C GLY A 222 -14.93 -63.21 -47.66
N LYS A 223 -15.92 -62.84 -46.84
CA LYS A 223 -16.16 -63.21 -45.43
C LYS A 223 -15.12 -62.66 -44.41
N HIS A 224 -15.65 -61.82 -43.52
CA HIS A 224 -15.53 -61.87 -42.04
C HIS A 224 -14.13 -61.86 -41.38
N LEU A 225 -13.85 -60.84 -40.56
CA LEU A 225 -13.72 -60.96 -39.09
C LEU A 225 -13.34 -59.62 -38.43
N LEU A 226 -14.03 -59.34 -37.31
CA LEU A 226 -13.79 -58.28 -36.32
C LEU A 226 -12.60 -58.67 -35.38
N PRO A 227 -12.43 -58.08 -34.19
CA PRO A 227 -11.36 -57.11 -33.88
C PRO A 227 -10.36 -57.68 -32.87
N MET A 228 -9.22 -57.01 -32.66
CA MET A 228 -8.40 -57.25 -31.47
C MET A 228 -8.13 -55.96 -30.71
N SER A 229 -8.72 -55.93 -29.52
CA SER A 229 -8.33 -55.16 -28.36
C SER A 229 -6.86 -55.40 -28.00
N LYS A 230 -6.18 -54.37 -27.49
CA LYS A 230 -5.15 -54.52 -26.47
C LYS A 230 -5.00 -53.22 -25.67
N GLU A 231 -5.58 -53.27 -24.48
CA GLU A 231 -5.07 -52.66 -23.24
C GLU A 231 -3.55 -52.63 -23.16
N LYS A 232 -3.00 -51.50 -22.72
CA LYS A 232 -1.91 -51.48 -21.74
C LYS A 232 -1.85 -50.14 -21.01
N LEU A 233 -2.24 -50.20 -19.74
CA LEU A 233 -1.75 -49.36 -18.65
C LEU A 233 -0.22 -49.26 -18.66
N LEU A 234 0.35 -48.08 -18.37
CA LEU A 234 1.31 -47.88 -17.26
C LEU A 234 1.82 -46.42 -17.24
N ASN A 235 1.73 -45.85 -16.02
CA ASN A 235 2.34 -44.63 -15.44
C ASN A 235 1.85 -43.26 -15.89
#